data_AF-A0A9W3GVA7-F1
#
_entry.id   AF-A0A9W3GVA7-F1
#
_cell.length_a   1.000
_cell.length_b   1.000
_cell.length_c   1.000
_cell.angle_alpha   90.00
_cell.angle_beta   90.00
_cell.angle_gamma   90.00
#
_symmetry.space_group_name_H-M   'P 1'
#
loop_
_entity.id
_entity.type
_entity.pdbx_description
1 polymer ?
#
loop_
_entity_poly.entity_id
_entity_poly.type
_entity_poly.pdbx_seq_one_letter_code
_entity_poly.pdbx_strand_id
1 'polypeptide(L)'
;MSRPQSPEPALNVQGASSIGLGDEDAADGTQHSHRMLSFSDALLSIIATVMILPVTHTDISPEQEFDKSIQKLLATRIAVYLMTFLIVTVAWAAHTRTTFIDGVTFPVSLPLFRLFQVVGKIDDTLALLNLACMMTITFLPFTFSLMVTFPDVPLGIFLFCMCVIAIGAVQALIVGYAFHFPHLLNPQIQRSAHRALYKRHILRIIFHGPALCFVAAGFSLFFYPASYLLMATVIFLPYVSKAASWCRGRLVGPREPPAHSLEFFTFDLHGPLSKERVEAFSDGVYAIVATLLILDICEDNVPDPKDVREKFSGSLVAALSESGPHFLAYFGSFATVGLLWFAHHSLFLHVRKATQPMGLLNTLSLAFVGGLPLAYQQTSAFARQPHDELERVRVSCAIIFFASIFQFAIWTTALLQEGETLQPSARFGGQEHAFMFAKLALYPCASLLAFASTCILTRFSTAIFHLMQIAVPFAFLLLRLLVRLALAILRALPRLALRPAPTRPAPGGPRDDTCSPLLPAPC
;
A
#
# COMPACT_ATOMS: atom_id res chain seq x y z
N MET A 1 42.85 27.28 61.66
CA MET A 1 41.63 27.86 61.06
C MET A 1 42.01 28.43 59.71
N SER A 2 41.89 27.62 58.65
CA SER A 2 42.19 27.98 57.26
C SER A 2 41.32 27.13 56.32
N ARG A 3 40.74 27.78 55.28
CA ARG A 3 39.95 27.31 54.10
C ARG A 3 40.30 25.91 53.50
N PRO A 4 39.62 25.39 52.44
CA PRO A 4 38.27 25.58 51.85
C PRO A 4 37.58 24.21 51.51
N GLN A 5 36.34 24.17 50.98
CA GLN A 5 35.88 23.00 50.19
C GLN A 5 35.03 23.41 48.97
N SER A 6 35.52 22.98 47.80
CA SER A 6 34.84 22.83 46.52
C SER A 6 34.20 21.41 46.41
N PRO A 7 33.38 21.11 45.39
CA PRO A 7 32.21 20.25 45.48
C PRO A 7 32.42 18.79 45.03
N GLU A 8 31.55 17.88 45.45
CA GLU A 8 31.29 16.59 44.79
C GLU A 8 29.82 16.11 45.04
N PRO A 9 29.28 15.18 44.21
CA PRO A 9 27.98 15.34 43.55
C PRO A 9 26.83 14.58 44.21
N ALA A 10 25.60 15.07 44.04
CA ALA A 10 24.39 14.36 44.43
C ALA A 10 23.93 13.41 43.31
N LEU A 11 23.86 12.13 43.64
CA LEU A 11 23.11 11.11 42.92
C LEU A 11 21.60 11.43 42.92
N ASN A 12 20.99 11.18 41.75
CA ASN A 12 19.62 10.71 41.47
C ASN A 12 18.60 10.67 42.61
N VAL A 13 17.39 11.19 42.34
CA VAL A 13 16.10 10.44 42.31
C VAL A 13 14.95 11.41 41.96
N GLN A 14 13.93 10.87 41.25
CA GLN A 14 12.61 11.43 40.87
C GLN A 14 12.59 12.38 39.66
N GLY A 15 11.98 12.05 38.50
CA GLY A 15 10.95 11.05 38.23
C GLY A 15 9.56 11.54 38.64
N ALA A 16 9.03 12.56 37.95
CA ALA A 16 7.60 12.82 37.71
C ALA A 16 7.40 14.21 37.08
N SER A 17 7.24 14.26 35.75
CA SER A 17 6.60 15.41 35.09
C SER A 17 5.96 14.98 33.78
N SER A 18 4.86 14.24 33.86
CA SER A 18 3.98 13.96 32.71
C SER A 18 2.50 13.82 33.08
N ILE A 19 2.05 14.37 34.22
CA ILE A 19 0.65 14.32 34.66
C ILE A 19 0.07 15.75 34.77
N GLY A 20 0.11 16.51 33.68
CA GLY A 20 -0.37 17.91 33.71
C GLY A 20 -0.99 18.45 32.44
N LEU A 21 -1.11 17.66 31.36
CA LEU A 21 -1.71 18.12 30.10
C LEU A 21 -2.94 17.30 29.67
N GLY A 22 -3.34 16.29 30.45
CA GLY A 22 -4.46 15.41 30.12
C GLY A 22 -5.81 15.78 30.74
N ASP A 23 -5.83 16.60 31.81
CA ASP A 23 -7.05 16.85 32.59
C ASP A 23 -7.85 18.09 32.13
N GLU A 24 -7.26 19.02 31.38
CA GLU A 24 -8.01 20.19 30.88
C GLU A 24 -8.90 19.86 29.67
N ASP A 25 -8.54 18.85 28.86
CA ASP A 25 -9.34 18.44 27.68
C ASP A 25 -10.57 17.58 28.07
N ALA A 26 -10.52 16.91 29.23
CA ALA A 26 -11.63 16.07 29.72
C ALA A 26 -12.80 16.90 30.28
N ALA A 27 -12.55 18.16 30.67
CA ALA A 27 -13.59 19.05 31.21
C ALA A 27 -14.56 19.59 30.14
N ASP A 28 -14.22 19.51 28.84
CA ASP A 28 -14.99 20.07 27.72
C ASP A 28 -15.69 19.00 26.85
N GLY A 29 -15.71 17.73 27.28
CA GLY A 29 -16.34 16.63 26.53
C GLY A 29 -15.68 16.29 25.18
N THR A 30 -14.53 16.90 24.85
CA THR A 30 -13.82 16.67 23.58
C THR A 30 -12.81 15.53 23.70
N GLN A 31 -12.84 14.59 22.75
CA GLN A 31 -11.95 13.41 22.72
C GLN A 31 -10.95 13.48 21.56
N HIS A 32 -9.80 12.81 21.73
CA HIS A 32 -8.82 12.61 20.66
C HIS A 32 -9.37 11.71 19.54
N SER A 33 -9.20 12.15 18.30
CA SER A 33 -9.70 11.45 17.11
C SER A 33 -9.03 10.12 16.79
N HIS A 34 -7.86 9.84 17.39
CA HIS A 34 -6.98 8.75 17.00
C HIS A 34 -7.68 7.37 16.97
N ARG A 35 -8.35 6.98 18.06
CA ARG A 35 -9.01 5.66 18.15
C ARG A 35 -10.12 5.48 17.13
N MET A 36 -10.93 6.52 16.92
CA MET A 36 -12.01 6.48 15.94
C MET A 36 -11.46 6.34 14.52
N LEU A 37 -10.36 7.03 14.22
CA LEU A 37 -9.70 6.94 12.92
C LEU A 37 -9.07 5.57 12.68
N SER A 38 -8.43 4.98 13.70
CA SER A 38 -7.92 3.61 13.64
C SER A 38 -9.04 2.59 13.43
N PHE A 39 -10.19 2.78 14.06
CA PHE A 39 -11.38 1.94 13.84
C PHE A 39 -11.86 2.04 12.38
N SER A 40 -11.98 3.25 11.84
CA SER A 40 -12.35 3.44 10.43
C SER A 40 -11.32 2.79 9.48
N ASP A 41 -10.02 2.89 9.77
CA ASP A 41 -8.97 2.27 8.93
C ASP A 41 -9.04 0.74 8.94
N ALA A 42 -9.24 0.15 10.12
CA ALA A 42 -9.42 -1.29 10.28
C ALA A 42 -10.67 -1.77 9.52
N LEU A 43 -11.81 -1.10 9.69
CA LEU A 43 -13.05 -1.47 9.04
C LEU A 43 -12.94 -1.37 7.50
N LEU A 44 -12.35 -0.30 6.98
CA LEU A 44 -12.20 -0.09 5.53
C LEU A 44 -11.18 -1.04 4.90
N SER A 45 -10.09 -1.39 5.60
CA SER A 45 -9.13 -2.38 5.11
C SER A 45 -9.73 -3.79 5.08
N ILE A 46 -10.54 -4.17 6.07
CA ILE A 46 -11.30 -5.43 6.07
C ILE A 46 -12.21 -5.48 4.85
N ILE A 47 -13.07 -4.48 4.66
CA ILE A 47 -14.04 -4.41 3.57
C ILE A 47 -13.38 -4.50 2.20
N ALA A 48 -12.27 -3.78 2.00
CA ALA A 48 -11.52 -3.83 0.75
C ALA A 48 -10.98 -5.25 0.48
N THR A 49 -10.49 -5.92 1.51
CA THR A 49 -9.80 -7.21 1.37
C THR A 49 -10.76 -8.39 1.20
N VAL A 50 -11.88 -8.41 1.92
CA VAL A 50 -12.86 -9.53 1.85
C VAL A 50 -13.53 -9.68 0.47
N MET A 51 -13.41 -8.67 -0.40
CA MET A 51 -13.88 -8.74 -1.80
C MET A 51 -13.12 -9.76 -2.65
N ILE A 52 -12.05 -10.35 -2.13
CA ILE A 52 -11.38 -11.48 -2.79
C ILE A 52 -12.17 -12.78 -2.66
N LEU A 53 -13.05 -12.91 -1.66
CA LEU A 53 -13.77 -14.16 -1.37
C LEU A 53 -14.60 -14.69 -2.55
N PRO A 54 -15.39 -13.87 -3.28
CA PRO A 54 -16.10 -14.35 -4.47
C PRO A 54 -15.17 -14.88 -5.57
N VAL A 55 -13.91 -14.44 -5.60
CA VAL A 55 -12.90 -14.93 -6.54
C VAL A 55 -12.39 -16.30 -6.10
N THR A 56 -12.09 -16.47 -4.80
CA THR A 56 -11.56 -17.73 -4.23
C THR A 56 -12.58 -18.86 -4.21
N HIS A 57 -13.88 -18.56 -4.05
CA HIS A 57 -14.96 -19.56 -4.13
C HIS A 57 -15.42 -19.87 -5.56
N THR A 58 -14.59 -19.61 -6.57
CA THR A 58 -14.92 -19.98 -7.96
C THR A 58 -14.52 -21.43 -8.20
N ASP A 59 -15.45 -22.35 -8.00
CA ASP A 59 -15.20 -23.78 -8.25
C ASP A 59 -15.01 -24.04 -9.76
N ILE A 60 -13.85 -24.58 -10.12
CA ILE A 60 -13.56 -25.05 -11.48
C ILE A 60 -13.64 -26.58 -11.43
N SER A 61 -14.79 -27.14 -11.83
CA SER A 61 -14.91 -28.59 -11.95
C SER A 61 -14.12 -29.08 -13.18
N PRO A 62 -13.43 -30.24 -13.10
CA PRO A 62 -12.57 -30.75 -14.17
C PRO A 62 -13.31 -31.02 -15.50
N GLU A 63 -14.63 -31.23 -15.45
CA GLU A 63 -15.46 -31.40 -16.65
C GLU A 63 -15.68 -30.09 -17.44
N GLN A 64 -15.42 -28.94 -16.82
CA GLN A 64 -15.67 -27.59 -17.39
C GLN A 64 -14.37 -26.81 -17.67
N GLU A 65 -13.20 -27.43 -17.46
CA GLU A 65 -11.87 -26.80 -17.49
C GLU A 65 -11.52 -26.14 -18.85
N PHE A 66 -12.15 -26.59 -19.95
CA PHE A 66 -11.96 -26.08 -21.31
C PHE A 66 -12.96 -25.01 -21.76
N ASP A 67 -13.92 -24.62 -20.92
CA ASP A 67 -14.92 -23.64 -21.32
C ASP A 67 -14.34 -22.21 -21.22
N LYS A 68 -14.20 -21.55 -22.37
CA LYS A 68 -13.83 -20.11 -22.46
C LYS A 68 -14.75 -19.24 -21.60
N SER A 69 -15.98 -19.70 -21.34
CA SER A 69 -16.92 -19.04 -20.43
C SER A 69 -16.39 -18.93 -18.99
N ILE A 70 -15.77 -19.98 -18.44
CA ILE A 70 -15.27 -20.02 -17.05
C ILE A 70 -14.04 -19.12 -16.89
N GLN A 71 -13.10 -19.15 -17.84
CA GLN A 71 -11.95 -18.23 -17.82
C GLN A 71 -12.40 -16.77 -17.87
N LYS A 72 -13.39 -16.45 -18.71
CA LYS A 72 -13.97 -15.10 -18.79
C LYS A 72 -14.65 -14.72 -17.48
N LEU A 73 -15.36 -15.64 -16.83
CA LEU A 73 -15.99 -15.43 -15.53
C LEU A 73 -14.95 -15.14 -14.43
N LEU A 74 -13.89 -15.93 -14.34
CA LEU A 74 -12.82 -15.73 -13.35
C LEU A 74 -12.11 -14.38 -13.56
N ALA A 75 -11.75 -14.05 -14.81
CA ALA A 75 -11.16 -12.76 -15.14
C ALA A 75 -12.10 -11.59 -14.78
N THR A 76 -13.41 -11.76 -15.00
CA THR A 76 -14.41 -10.77 -14.61
C THR A 76 -14.44 -10.61 -13.08
N ARG A 77 -14.46 -11.70 -12.30
CA ARG A 77 -14.44 -11.64 -10.83
C ARG A 77 -13.16 -11.00 -10.28
N ILE A 78 -12.00 -11.27 -10.88
CA ILE A 78 -10.73 -10.60 -10.52
C ILE A 78 -10.80 -9.10 -10.80
N ALA A 79 -11.32 -8.70 -11.97
CA ALA A 79 -11.49 -7.28 -12.28
C ALA A 79 -12.44 -6.59 -11.29
N VAL A 80 -13.52 -7.27 -10.90
CA VAL A 80 -14.50 -6.81 -9.91
C VAL A 80 -13.87 -6.63 -8.54
N TYR A 81 -13.05 -7.59 -8.10
CA TYR A 81 -12.25 -7.46 -6.89
C TYR A 81 -11.34 -6.22 -6.94
N LEU A 82 -10.55 -6.06 -8.01
CA LEU A 82 -9.65 -4.92 -8.13
C LEU A 82 -10.41 -3.58 -8.13
N MET A 83 -11.55 -3.51 -8.83
CA MET A 83 -12.37 -2.31 -8.86
C MET A 83 -12.97 -1.98 -7.49
N THR A 84 -13.54 -2.96 -6.80
CA THR A 84 -14.11 -2.76 -5.45
C THR A 84 -13.05 -2.35 -4.44
N PHE A 85 -11.87 -3.00 -4.46
CA PHE A 85 -10.74 -2.62 -3.61
C PHE A 85 -10.34 -1.15 -3.84
N LEU A 86 -10.23 -0.73 -5.11
CA LEU A 86 -9.90 0.65 -5.47
C LEU A 86 -11.00 1.63 -5.03
N ILE A 87 -12.28 1.29 -5.18
CA ILE A 87 -13.41 2.14 -4.74
C ILE A 87 -13.38 2.36 -3.23
N VAL A 88 -13.23 1.29 -2.45
CA VAL A 88 -13.13 1.38 -0.98
C VAL A 88 -11.90 2.20 -0.59
N THR A 89 -10.79 2.04 -1.31
CA THR A 89 -9.59 2.86 -1.07
C THR A 89 -9.78 4.33 -1.45
N VAL A 90 -10.61 4.65 -2.46
CA VAL A 90 -11.03 6.04 -2.74
C VAL A 90 -11.90 6.57 -1.61
N ALA A 91 -12.83 5.78 -1.06
CA ALA A 91 -13.67 6.19 0.06
C ALA A 91 -12.83 6.42 1.33
N TRP A 92 -11.92 5.50 1.65
CA TRP A 92 -10.91 5.66 2.71
C TRP A 92 -10.04 6.89 2.47
N ALA A 93 -9.60 7.10 1.23
CA ALA A 93 -8.88 8.30 0.88
C ALA A 93 -9.76 9.54 1.09
N ALA A 94 -11.00 9.61 0.62
CA ALA A 94 -11.88 10.76 0.85
C ALA A 94 -12.21 11.00 2.33
N HIS A 95 -12.09 9.99 3.19
CA HIS A 95 -12.16 10.15 4.63
C HIS A 95 -10.86 10.77 5.22
N THR A 96 -9.72 10.59 4.54
CA THR A 96 -8.38 10.96 5.01
C THR A 96 -7.65 12.06 4.22
N ARG A 97 -8.08 12.38 2.98
CA ARG A 97 -7.26 12.98 1.91
C ARG A 97 -7.99 14.10 1.17
N THR A 98 -7.34 15.27 1.10
CA THR A 98 -7.64 16.32 0.14
C THR A 98 -6.65 16.19 -1.02
N THR A 99 -7.13 16.35 -2.24
CA THR A 99 -6.30 16.72 -3.39
C THR A 99 -7.07 17.83 -4.10
N PHE A 100 -6.43 18.95 -4.46
CA PHE A 100 -6.95 19.91 -5.44
C PHE A 100 -6.01 19.84 -6.65
N ILE A 101 -6.57 19.81 -7.86
CA ILE A 101 -5.82 19.82 -9.12
C ILE A 101 -5.83 21.26 -9.63
N ASP A 102 -4.69 21.93 -9.59
CA ASP A 102 -4.50 23.16 -10.36
C ASP A 102 -4.49 22.85 -11.87
N GLY A 103 -5.22 23.67 -12.62
CA GLY A 103 -5.66 23.38 -13.98
C GLY A 103 -4.57 23.34 -15.06
N VAL A 104 -4.93 22.75 -16.20
CA VAL A 104 -4.97 23.39 -17.54
C VAL A 104 -5.55 22.37 -18.55
N THR A 105 -6.60 22.81 -19.27
CA THR A 105 -7.26 22.29 -20.50
C THR A 105 -8.42 21.27 -20.43
N PHE A 106 -8.92 20.84 -19.26
CA PHE A 106 -10.22 20.15 -19.18
C PHE A 106 -11.06 20.71 -18.02
N PRO A 107 -12.39 20.92 -18.17
CA PRO A 107 -13.24 21.55 -17.15
C PRO A 107 -13.53 20.63 -15.95
N VAL A 108 -12.63 19.70 -15.63
CA VAL A 108 -12.84 18.65 -14.64
C VAL A 108 -11.71 18.66 -13.60
N SER A 109 -11.52 19.81 -12.95
CA SER A 109 -10.72 19.91 -11.73
C SER A 109 -11.53 19.31 -10.57
N LEU A 110 -11.39 18.01 -10.30
CA LEU A 110 -12.00 17.39 -9.12
C LEU A 110 -11.05 17.48 -7.93
N PRO A 111 -11.50 18.08 -6.82
CA PRO A 111 -10.83 17.90 -5.56
C PRO A 111 -11.42 16.69 -4.82
N LEU A 112 -10.59 15.89 -4.13
CA LEU A 112 -11.06 15.02 -3.03
C LEU A 112 -10.75 15.75 -1.72
N PHE A 113 -11.38 15.46 -0.56
CA PHE A 113 -11.36 16.27 0.67
C PHE A 113 -10.88 15.54 1.95
N ARG A 114 -10.08 16.17 2.84
CA ARG A 114 -9.66 15.67 4.18
C ARG A 114 -10.70 16.01 5.23
N LEU A 115 -11.62 15.09 5.51
CA LEU A 115 -12.64 15.34 6.52
C LEU A 115 -12.05 15.43 7.94
N PHE A 116 -11.21 14.47 8.35
CA PHE A 116 -10.73 14.37 9.73
C PHE A 116 -9.35 14.98 10.03
N GLN A 117 -8.69 15.63 9.07
CA GLN A 117 -7.59 16.56 9.43
C GLN A 117 -8.10 17.97 9.70
N VAL A 118 -9.27 18.32 9.15
CA VAL A 118 -9.97 19.58 9.45
C VAL A 118 -10.65 19.50 10.82
N VAL A 119 -11.26 18.35 11.12
CA VAL A 119 -11.83 18.03 12.44
C VAL A 119 -10.69 17.58 13.36
N GLY A 120 -10.22 18.48 14.22
CA GLY A 120 -9.09 18.21 15.11
C GLY A 120 -9.49 17.41 16.35
N LYS A 121 -10.65 17.75 16.93
CA LYS A 121 -11.24 17.09 18.10
C LYS A 121 -12.58 16.48 17.74
N ILE A 122 -12.98 15.44 18.47
CA ILE A 122 -14.22 14.69 18.23
C ILE A 122 -15.14 14.81 19.45
N ASP A 123 -16.44 14.90 19.19
CA ASP A 123 -17.52 14.73 20.15
C ASP A 123 -18.39 13.52 19.78
N ASP A 124 -19.35 13.16 20.64
CA ASP A 124 -20.21 11.99 20.43
C ASP A 124 -21.03 12.09 19.14
N THR A 125 -21.49 13.29 18.77
CA THR A 125 -22.26 13.52 17.55
C THR A 125 -21.41 13.26 16.30
N LEU A 126 -20.17 13.77 16.25
CA LEU A 126 -19.25 13.49 15.16
C LEU A 126 -18.88 12.01 15.08
N ALA A 127 -18.75 11.34 16.23
CA ALA A 127 -18.51 9.90 16.27
C ALA A 127 -19.68 9.09 15.69
N LEU A 128 -20.93 9.45 16.02
CA LEU A 128 -22.13 8.83 15.45
C LEU A 128 -22.27 9.11 13.95
N LEU A 129 -21.98 10.33 13.50
CA LEU A 129 -21.98 10.66 12.07
C LEU A 129 -20.87 9.91 11.32
N ASN A 130 -19.68 9.74 11.92
CA ASN A 130 -18.63 8.90 11.37
C ASN A 130 -19.08 7.43 11.25
N LEU A 131 -19.76 6.90 12.28
CA LEU A 131 -20.29 5.54 12.26
C LEU A 131 -21.33 5.37 11.15
N ALA A 132 -22.23 6.33 10.95
CA ALA A 132 -23.19 6.35 9.85
C ALA A 132 -22.49 6.38 8.48
N CYS A 133 -21.40 7.14 8.36
CA CYS A 133 -20.55 7.16 7.16
C CYS A 133 -19.93 5.78 6.91
N MET A 134 -19.33 5.15 7.93
CA MET A 134 -18.76 3.80 7.83
C MET A 134 -19.81 2.76 7.43
N MET A 135 -21.00 2.79 8.03
CA MET A 135 -22.13 1.92 7.69
C MET A 135 -22.58 2.08 6.23
N THR A 136 -22.53 3.30 5.70
CA THR A 136 -22.88 3.54 4.29
C THR A 136 -21.78 2.99 3.36
N ILE A 137 -20.51 3.17 3.72
CA ILE A 137 -19.37 2.65 2.94
C ILE A 137 -19.35 1.11 2.93
N THR A 138 -19.71 0.46 4.05
CA THR A 138 -19.78 -1.02 4.14
C THR A 138 -20.79 -1.63 3.18
N PHE A 139 -21.76 -0.85 2.70
CA PHE A 139 -22.78 -1.31 1.77
C PHE A 139 -22.34 -1.22 0.29
N LEU A 140 -21.26 -0.49 -0.02
CA LEU A 140 -20.74 -0.38 -1.40
C LEU A 140 -20.41 -1.74 -2.05
N PRO A 141 -19.68 -2.66 -1.38
CA PRO A 141 -19.47 -4.03 -1.85
C PRO A 141 -20.72 -4.72 -2.42
N PHE A 142 -21.82 -4.67 -1.66
CA PHE A 142 -23.07 -5.30 -2.03
C PHE A 142 -23.64 -4.67 -3.30
N THR A 143 -23.69 -3.34 -3.38
CA THR A 143 -24.19 -2.63 -4.57
C THR A 143 -23.36 -2.93 -5.81
N PHE A 144 -22.03 -3.04 -5.66
CA PHE A 144 -21.14 -3.38 -6.77
C PHE A 144 -21.32 -4.83 -7.21
N SER A 145 -21.45 -5.76 -6.28
CA SER A 145 -21.76 -7.16 -6.61
C SER A 145 -23.07 -7.28 -7.37
N LEU A 146 -24.12 -6.59 -6.93
CA LEU A 146 -25.43 -6.59 -7.61
C LEU A 146 -25.32 -6.04 -9.05
N MET A 147 -24.56 -4.96 -9.22
CA MET A 147 -24.32 -4.33 -10.52
C MET A 147 -23.56 -5.24 -11.50
N VAL A 148 -22.59 -6.01 -11.01
CA VAL A 148 -21.79 -6.93 -11.82
C VAL A 148 -22.58 -8.17 -12.20
N THR A 149 -23.38 -8.71 -11.28
CA THR A 149 -24.21 -9.90 -11.52
C THR A 149 -25.34 -9.61 -12.50
N PHE A 150 -25.93 -8.41 -12.43
CA PHE A 150 -27.04 -8.00 -13.28
C PHE A 150 -26.71 -6.69 -14.03
N PRO A 151 -25.76 -6.71 -14.99
CA PRO A 151 -25.29 -5.49 -15.64
C PRO A 151 -26.37 -4.82 -16.49
N ASP A 152 -27.33 -5.61 -16.98
CA ASP A 152 -28.45 -5.16 -17.80
C ASP A 152 -29.59 -4.52 -16.98
N VAL A 153 -29.57 -4.71 -15.65
CA VAL A 153 -30.62 -4.20 -14.75
C VAL A 153 -30.12 -2.90 -14.09
N PRO A 154 -30.84 -1.77 -14.23
CA PRO A 154 -30.36 -0.46 -13.74
C PRO A 154 -30.31 -0.37 -12.21
N LEU A 155 -30.96 -1.29 -11.48
CA LEU A 155 -31.06 -1.28 -10.02
C LEU A 155 -29.70 -1.24 -9.33
N GLY A 156 -28.70 -2.00 -9.80
CA GLY A 156 -27.37 -2.04 -9.20
C GLY A 156 -26.68 -0.67 -9.24
N ILE A 157 -26.71 -0.01 -10.40
CA ILE A 157 -26.12 1.31 -10.59
C ILE A 157 -26.87 2.37 -9.78
N PHE A 158 -28.20 2.30 -9.77
CA PHE A 158 -29.04 3.20 -8.98
C PHE A 158 -28.69 3.12 -7.49
N LEU A 159 -28.63 1.91 -6.93
CA LEU A 159 -28.26 1.71 -5.51
C LEU A 159 -26.83 2.18 -5.21
N PHE A 160 -25.87 1.90 -6.10
CA PHE A 160 -24.51 2.38 -5.96
C PHE A 160 -24.46 3.92 -5.90
N CYS A 161 -25.16 4.60 -6.82
CA CYS A 161 -25.23 6.06 -6.85
C CYS A 161 -25.88 6.64 -5.58
N MET A 162 -26.97 6.03 -5.10
CA MET A 162 -27.62 6.43 -3.86
C MET A 162 -26.70 6.27 -2.65
N CYS A 163 -25.88 5.23 -2.60
CA CYS A 163 -24.88 5.05 -1.55
C CYS A 163 -23.82 6.15 -1.57
N VAL A 164 -23.28 6.48 -2.74
CA VAL A 164 -22.29 7.57 -2.87
C VAL A 164 -22.88 8.93 -2.50
N ILE A 165 -24.14 9.19 -2.87
CA ILE A 165 -24.87 10.40 -2.47
C ILE A 165 -25.05 10.44 -0.95
N ALA A 166 -25.45 9.34 -0.33
CA ALA A 166 -25.60 9.25 1.13
C ALA A 166 -24.26 9.46 1.85
N ILE A 167 -23.15 8.88 1.37
CA ILE A 167 -21.81 9.13 1.90
C ILE A 167 -21.49 10.63 1.84
N GLY A 168 -21.67 11.27 0.68
CA GLY A 168 -21.41 12.70 0.52
C GLY A 168 -22.30 13.58 1.41
N ALA A 169 -23.57 13.21 1.60
CA ALA A 169 -24.49 13.92 2.50
C ALA A 169 -24.03 13.84 3.96
N VAL A 170 -23.67 12.65 4.46
CA VAL A 170 -23.16 12.48 5.82
C VAL A 170 -21.83 13.23 6.02
N GLN A 171 -20.93 13.19 5.03
CA GLN A 171 -19.69 13.96 5.06
C GLN A 171 -19.94 15.49 5.10
N ALA A 172 -20.92 15.97 4.32
CA ALA A 172 -21.31 17.38 4.34
C ALA A 172 -21.92 17.79 5.71
N LEU A 173 -22.68 16.90 6.35
CA LEU A 173 -23.19 17.11 7.71
C LEU A 173 -22.05 17.20 8.73
N ILE A 174 -21.07 16.30 8.68
CA ILE A 174 -19.90 16.35 9.56
C ILE A 174 -19.16 17.69 9.43
N VAL A 175 -18.89 18.13 8.20
CA VAL A 175 -18.26 19.43 7.97
C VAL A 175 -19.14 20.57 8.45
N GLY A 176 -20.44 20.53 8.12
CA GLY A 176 -21.39 21.56 8.54
C GLY A 176 -21.41 21.75 10.05
N TYR A 177 -21.40 20.62 10.78
CA TYR A 177 -21.35 20.56 12.23
C TYR A 177 -20.02 21.05 12.80
N ALA A 178 -18.88 20.58 12.27
CA ALA A 178 -17.56 21.02 12.71
C ALA A 178 -17.33 22.53 12.52
N PHE A 179 -17.87 23.12 11.44
CA PHE A 179 -17.82 24.57 11.23
C PHE A 179 -18.85 25.36 12.07
N HIS A 180 -19.90 24.71 12.56
CA HIS A 180 -20.85 25.32 13.50
C HIS A 180 -20.25 25.45 14.90
N PHE A 181 -19.41 24.50 15.30
CA PHE A 181 -18.71 24.46 16.59
C PHE A 181 -17.19 24.66 16.43
N PRO A 182 -16.68 25.90 16.47
CA PRO A 182 -15.29 26.19 16.09
C PRO A 182 -14.21 25.56 16.98
N HIS A 183 -14.55 25.08 18.18
CA HIS A 183 -13.64 24.40 19.09
C HIS A 183 -13.26 22.98 18.64
N LEU A 184 -14.06 22.37 17.73
CA LEU A 184 -13.80 21.05 17.16
C LEU A 184 -12.81 21.08 15.98
N LEU A 185 -12.63 22.26 15.38
CA LEU A 185 -11.74 22.44 14.23
C LEU A 185 -10.28 22.41 14.67
N ASN A 186 -9.41 22.01 13.74
CA ASN A 186 -7.97 22.13 13.91
C ASN A 186 -7.59 23.60 14.22
N PRO A 187 -6.73 23.87 15.24
CA PRO A 187 -6.35 25.22 15.66
C PRO A 187 -5.79 26.10 14.53
N GLN A 188 -5.17 25.51 13.50
CA GLN A 188 -4.69 26.25 12.32
C GLN A 188 -5.86 26.86 11.53
N ILE A 189 -6.93 26.08 11.31
CA ILE A 189 -8.12 26.51 10.57
C ILE A 189 -8.99 27.41 11.44
N GLN A 190 -9.06 27.12 12.74
CA GLN A 190 -9.76 27.95 13.72
C GLN A 190 -9.21 29.38 13.71
N ARG A 191 -7.89 29.59 13.65
CA ARG A 191 -7.30 30.94 13.66
C ARG A 191 -7.41 31.71 12.33
N SER A 192 -7.88 31.07 11.26
CA SER A 192 -7.95 31.70 9.93
C SER A 192 -9.07 32.75 9.83
N ALA A 193 -8.79 33.88 9.17
CA ALA A 193 -9.73 35.00 8.98
C ALA A 193 -10.86 34.71 7.96
N HIS A 194 -10.78 33.59 7.24
CA HIS A 194 -11.64 33.27 6.08
C HIS A 194 -12.44 31.97 6.24
N ARG A 195 -12.88 31.64 7.47
CA ARG A 195 -13.59 30.38 7.78
C ARG A 195 -14.80 30.09 6.87
N ALA A 196 -15.60 31.11 6.54
CA ALA A 196 -16.77 30.96 5.68
C ALA A 196 -16.40 30.56 4.23
N LEU A 197 -15.29 31.10 3.72
CA LEU A 197 -14.77 30.73 2.40
C LEU A 197 -14.22 29.29 2.42
N TYR A 198 -13.50 28.92 3.48
CA TYR A 198 -13.06 27.53 3.70
C TYR A 198 -14.25 26.55 3.74
N LYS A 199 -15.30 26.86 4.50
CA LYS A 199 -16.53 26.05 4.55
C LYS A 199 -17.15 25.87 3.16
N ARG A 200 -17.34 26.95 2.41
CA ARG A 200 -17.95 26.91 1.07
C ARG A 200 -17.11 26.11 0.08
N HIS A 201 -15.79 26.29 0.14
CA HIS A 201 -14.87 25.54 -0.70
C HIS A 201 -14.95 24.04 -0.39
N ILE A 202 -14.90 23.66 0.89
CA ILE A 202 -14.98 22.26 1.33
C ILE A 202 -16.31 21.62 0.91
N LEU A 203 -17.45 22.28 1.16
CA LEU A 203 -18.75 21.73 0.79
C LEU A 203 -18.88 21.53 -0.72
N ARG A 204 -18.37 22.47 -1.54
CA ARG A 204 -18.36 22.31 -2.99
C ARG A 204 -17.57 21.07 -3.44
N ILE A 205 -16.48 20.74 -2.74
CA ILE A 205 -15.70 19.53 -3.01
C ILE A 205 -16.52 18.28 -2.71
N ILE A 206 -17.10 18.22 -1.51
CA ILE A 206 -17.88 17.06 -1.05
C ILE A 206 -19.08 16.80 -1.97
N PHE A 207 -19.76 17.85 -2.45
CA PHE A 207 -20.94 17.71 -3.29
C PHE A 207 -20.65 17.34 -4.75
N HIS A 208 -19.40 17.45 -5.24
CA HIS A 208 -19.10 17.20 -6.65
C HIS A 208 -19.30 15.73 -7.06
N GLY A 209 -18.82 14.78 -6.23
CA GLY A 209 -19.02 13.35 -6.47
C GLY A 209 -20.50 12.94 -6.45
N PRO A 210 -21.25 13.26 -5.38
CA PRO A 210 -22.69 13.08 -5.30
C PRO A 210 -23.46 13.73 -6.45
N ALA A 211 -23.07 14.92 -6.92
CA ALA A 211 -23.73 15.57 -8.06
C ALA A 211 -23.56 14.76 -9.36
N LEU A 212 -22.35 14.24 -9.64
CA LEU A 212 -22.13 13.34 -10.77
C LEU A 212 -22.91 12.03 -10.63
N CYS A 213 -22.94 11.45 -9.44
CA CYS A 213 -23.73 10.25 -9.15
C CYS A 213 -25.24 10.49 -9.24
N PHE A 214 -25.72 11.68 -8.89
CA PHE A 214 -27.12 12.06 -9.05
C PHE A 214 -27.51 12.14 -10.53
N VAL A 215 -26.65 12.73 -11.35
CA VAL A 215 -26.82 12.74 -12.81
C VAL A 215 -26.78 11.30 -13.37
N ALA A 216 -25.83 10.47 -12.92
CA ALA A 216 -25.73 9.07 -13.33
C ALA A 216 -26.95 8.24 -12.92
N ALA A 217 -27.50 8.45 -11.72
CA ALA A 217 -28.72 7.81 -11.23
C ALA A 217 -29.93 8.20 -12.09
N GLY A 218 -30.04 9.48 -12.47
CA GLY A 218 -31.05 9.95 -13.40
C GLY A 218 -30.96 9.24 -14.76
N PHE A 219 -29.76 9.20 -15.36
CA PHE A 219 -29.53 8.51 -16.63
C PHE A 219 -29.72 7.00 -16.56
N SER A 220 -29.52 6.38 -15.39
CA SER A 220 -29.67 4.92 -15.21
C SER A 220 -31.07 4.43 -15.60
N LEU A 221 -32.11 5.25 -15.40
CA LEU A 221 -33.50 4.90 -15.73
C LEU A 221 -33.83 5.03 -17.22
N PHE A 222 -33.07 5.82 -17.99
CA PHE A 222 -33.37 6.13 -19.39
C PHE A 222 -32.35 5.55 -20.38
N PHE A 223 -31.06 5.54 -20.01
CA PHE A 223 -29.95 5.14 -20.86
C PHE A 223 -28.77 4.61 -20.02
N TYR A 224 -28.82 3.32 -19.70
CA TYR A 224 -27.83 2.67 -18.84
C TYR A 224 -26.36 2.77 -19.32
N PRO A 225 -26.02 2.79 -20.64
CA PRO A 225 -24.61 2.88 -21.05
C PRO A 225 -23.94 4.20 -20.66
N ALA A 226 -24.65 5.33 -20.71
CA ALA A 226 -24.07 6.60 -20.25
C ALA A 226 -23.87 6.63 -18.73
N SER A 227 -24.74 5.95 -17.97
CA SER A 227 -24.59 5.82 -16.52
C SER A 227 -23.30 5.08 -16.15
N TYR A 228 -22.98 3.99 -16.87
CA TYR A 228 -21.69 3.29 -16.72
C TYR A 228 -20.48 4.17 -17.04
N LEU A 229 -20.55 4.99 -18.11
CA LEU A 229 -19.46 5.90 -18.47
C LEU A 229 -19.23 6.98 -17.40
N LEU A 230 -20.31 7.56 -16.88
CA LEU A 230 -20.24 8.55 -15.79
C LEU A 230 -19.67 7.92 -14.51
N MET A 231 -20.08 6.70 -14.18
CA MET A 231 -19.57 5.99 -13.01
C MET A 231 -18.09 5.63 -13.17
N ALA A 232 -17.68 5.12 -14.34
CA ALA A 232 -16.28 4.88 -14.64
C ALA A 232 -15.45 6.18 -14.47
N THR A 233 -16.01 7.31 -14.91
CA THR A 233 -15.39 8.62 -14.69
C THR A 233 -15.25 8.91 -13.20
N VAL A 234 -16.28 8.72 -12.37
CA VAL A 234 -16.20 8.93 -10.91
C VAL A 234 -15.13 8.06 -10.26
N ILE A 235 -14.99 6.80 -10.68
CA ILE A 235 -14.06 5.84 -10.08
C ILE A 235 -12.62 6.08 -10.54
N PHE A 236 -12.38 6.26 -11.85
CA PHE A 236 -11.04 6.31 -12.42
C PHE A 236 -10.42 7.70 -12.44
N LEU A 237 -11.22 8.76 -12.50
CA LEU A 237 -10.71 10.12 -12.58
C LEU A 237 -9.77 10.51 -11.42
N PRO A 238 -10.02 10.13 -10.15
CA PRO A 238 -9.08 10.36 -9.05
C PRO A 238 -7.73 9.66 -9.22
N TYR A 239 -7.66 8.59 -10.02
CA TYR A 239 -6.42 7.84 -10.29
C TYR A 239 -5.69 8.40 -11.51
N VAL A 240 -6.43 8.65 -12.61
CA VAL A 240 -5.89 9.24 -13.84
C VAL A 240 -5.30 10.61 -13.57
N SER A 241 -5.98 11.44 -12.78
CA SER A 241 -5.49 12.76 -12.39
C SER A 241 -4.18 12.70 -11.61
N LYS A 242 -4.01 11.73 -10.70
CA LYS A 242 -2.75 11.54 -9.95
C LYS A 242 -1.62 11.05 -10.83
N ALA A 243 -1.90 10.10 -11.73
CA ALA A 243 -0.91 9.62 -12.68
C ALA A 243 -0.47 10.78 -13.62
N ALA A 244 -1.43 11.55 -14.12
CA ALA A 244 -1.18 12.70 -14.98
C ALA A 244 -0.39 13.81 -14.27
N SER A 245 -0.70 14.12 -13.00
CA SER A 245 0.04 15.13 -12.23
C SER A 245 1.48 14.69 -11.95
N TRP A 246 1.68 13.42 -11.60
CA TRP A 246 3.01 12.84 -11.42
C TRP A 246 3.83 12.86 -12.70
N CYS A 247 3.25 12.42 -13.83
CA CYS A 247 3.90 12.48 -15.14
C CYS A 247 4.25 13.91 -15.55
N ARG A 248 3.33 14.86 -15.33
CA ARG A 248 3.54 16.28 -15.66
C ARG A 248 4.64 16.92 -14.80
N GLY A 249 4.66 16.63 -13.51
CA GLY A 249 5.71 17.10 -12.60
C GLY A 249 7.11 16.61 -12.97
N ARG A 250 7.20 15.41 -13.56
CA ARG A 250 8.47 14.91 -14.12
C ARG A 250 8.84 15.53 -15.47
N LEU A 251 7.86 15.79 -16.35
CA LEU A 251 8.10 16.30 -17.70
C LEU A 251 8.36 17.81 -17.76
N VAL A 252 7.73 18.60 -16.87
CA VAL A 252 7.70 20.07 -17.00
C VAL A 252 8.66 20.78 -16.01
N GLY A 253 9.32 20.06 -15.10
CA GLY A 253 10.15 20.65 -14.05
C GLY A 253 9.33 21.45 -13.01
N PRO A 254 9.94 21.88 -11.89
CA PRO A 254 9.23 22.67 -10.87
C PRO A 254 8.86 24.02 -11.47
N ARG A 255 7.58 24.28 -11.69
CA ARG A 255 7.10 25.59 -12.15
C ARG A 255 6.86 26.45 -10.91
N GLU A 256 7.57 27.58 -10.80
CA GLU A 256 7.24 28.61 -9.82
C GLU A 256 5.79 29.08 -10.07
N PRO A 257 4.92 29.11 -9.04
CA PRO A 257 3.54 29.55 -9.21
C PRO A 257 3.50 31.04 -9.60
N PRO A 258 2.53 31.47 -10.45
CA PRO A 258 2.41 32.87 -10.84
C PRO A 258 2.02 33.75 -9.64
N ALA A 259 2.77 34.85 -9.48
CA ALA A 259 2.92 35.58 -8.22
C ALA A 259 1.68 36.26 -7.60
N HIS A 260 0.51 36.40 -8.24
CA HIS A 260 -0.47 37.38 -7.71
C HIS A 260 -1.98 37.10 -7.82
N SER A 261 -2.46 35.85 -7.84
CA SER A 261 -3.93 35.65 -7.71
C SER A 261 -4.43 34.40 -6.98
N LEU A 262 -3.54 33.54 -6.44
CA LEU A 262 -3.95 32.36 -5.68
C LEU A 262 -3.00 31.93 -4.55
N GLU A 263 -1.98 32.73 -4.22
CA GLU A 263 -0.99 32.39 -3.18
C GLU A 263 -1.56 32.27 -1.75
N PHE A 264 -2.74 32.85 -1.48
CA PHE A 264 -3.34 32.81 -0.14
C PHE A 264 -4.16 31.55 0.16
N PHE A 265 -4.48 30.72 -0.84
CA PHE A 265 -5.36 29.55 -0.69
C PHE A 265 -4.63 28.20 -0.74
N THR A 266 -3.38 28.17 -1.20
CA THR A 266 -2.65 26.93 -1.52
C THR A 266 -1.75 26.42 -0.40
N PHE A 267 -1.58 27.18 0.69
CA PHE A 267 -0.49 26.93 1.65
C PHE A 267 -0.69 25.75 2.63
N ASP A 268 -1.83 25.05 2.67
CA ASP A 268 -1.99 23.89 3.59
C ASP A 268 -2.89 22.73 3.08
N LEU A 269 -3.33 22.76 1.81
CA LEU A 269 -4.15 21.69 1.21
C LEU A 269 -3.32 20.66 0.40
N HIS A 270 -2.01 20.90 0.27
CA HIS A 270 -1.04 20.02 -0.39
C HIS A 270 -0.26 19.09 0.56
N GLY A 271 -0.71 18.94 1.81
CA GLY A 271 -0.01 18.14 2.82
C GLY A 271 0.23 16.68 2.40
N PRO A 272 1.33 16.05 2.85
CA PRO A 272 1.56 14.61 2.68
C PRO A 272 0.45 13.78 3.32
N LEU A 273 0.33 12.50 2.94
CA LEU A 273 -0.58 11.57 3.60
C LEU A 273 -0.15 11.38 5.06
N SER A 274 -1.10 11.26 5.98
CA SER A 274 -0.74 10.81 7.33
C SER A 274 -0.16 9.41 7.20
N LYS A 275 1.07 9.27 7.67
CA LYS A 275 1.82 8.03 7.65
C LYS A 275 1.10 6.97 8.49
N GLU A 276 0.61 7.35 9.67
CA GLU A 276 -0.06 6.41 10.59
C GLU A 276 -1.30 5.76 9.94
N ARG A 277 -2.07 6.56 9.19
CA ARG A 277 -3.29 6.07 8.50
C ARG A 277 -2.94 5.08 7.39
N VAL A 278 -1.88 5.37 6.63
CA VAL A 278 -1.39 4.47 5.56
C VAL A 278 -0.88 3.17 6.14
N GLU A 279 -0.13 3.23 7.24
CA GLU A 279 0.36 2.06 7.98
C GLU A 279 -0.81 1.23 8.53
N ALA A 280 -1.76 1.83 9.25
CA ALA A 280 -2.92 1.13 9.82
C ALA A 280 -3.79 0.45 8.76
N PHE A 281 -4.04 1.11 7.63
CA PHE A 281 -4.77 0.49 6.52
C PHE A 281 -3.98 -0.69 5.91
N SER A 282 -2.66 -0.55 5.78
CA SER A 282 -1.80 -1.60 5.21
C SER A 282 -1.76 -2.82 6.13
N ASP A 283 -1.56 -2.61 7.44
CA ASP A 283 -1.54 -3.66 8.47
C ASP A 283 -2.86 -4.43 8.49
N GLY A 284 -4.00 -3.73 8.37
CA GLY A 284 -5.31 -4.38 8.28
C GLY A 284 -5.45 -5.30 7.06
N VAL A 285 -4.96 -4.89 5.89
CA VAL A 285 -4.97 -5.74 4.67
C VAL A 285 -4.10 -6.99 4.88
N TYR A 286 -2.88 -6.84 5.37
CA TYR A 286 -1.98 -7.98 5.63
C TYR A 286 -2.56 -8.95 6.66
N ALA A 287 -3.14 -8.44 7.75
CA ALA A 287 -3.78 -9.25 8.76
C ALA A 287 -4.95 -10.07 8.19
N ILE A 288 -5.81 -9.44 7.37
CA ILE A 288 -6.95 -10.14 6.78
C ILE A 288 -6.50 -11.20 5.78
N VAL A 289 -5.50 -10.91 4.94
CA VAL A 289 -4.90 -11.90 4.05
C VAL A 289 -4.40 -13.11 4.85
N ALA A 290 -3.64 -12.88 5.94
CA ALA A 290 -3.15 -13.97 6.78
C ALA A 290 -4.29 -14.78 7.43
N THR A 291 -5.39 -14.12 7.85
CA THR A 291 -6.56 -14.84 8.38
C THR A 291 -7.28 -15.66 7.33
N LEU A 292 -7.40 -15.18 6.09
CA LEU A 292 -8.01 -15.94 5.00
C LEU A 292 -7.22 -17.22 4.69
N LEU A 293 -5.89 -17.18 4.78
CA LEU A 293 -5.04 -18.36 4.58
C LEU A 293 -5.28 -19.45 5.64
N ILE A 294 -5.42 -19.07 6.92
CA ILE A 294 -5.67 -20.07 7.98
C ILE A 294 -7.11 -20.57 7.95
N LEU A 295 -8.09 -19.73 7.59
CA LEU A 295 -9.48 -20.15 7.44
C LEU A 295 -9.63 -21.23 6.36
N ASP A 296 -8.93 -21.08 5.23
CA ASP A 296 -8.93 -22.09 4.15
C ASP A 296 -8.42 -23.45 4.66
N ILE A 297 -7.32 -23.49 5.44
CA ILE A 297 -6.83 -24.71 6.09
C ILE A 297 -7.84 -25.28 7.10
N CYS A 298 -8.48 -24.41 7.89
CA CYS A 298 -9.45 -24.84 8.90
C CYS A 298 -10.72 -25.42 8.30
N GLU A 299 -11.14 -24.98 7.12
CA GLU A 299 -12.29 -25.53 6.41
C GLU A 299 -11.95 -26.83 5.66
N ASP A 300 -10.83 -26.87 4.93
CA ASP A 300 -10.55 -27.98 4.00
C ASP A 300 -9.80 -29.18 4.61
N ASN A 301 -9.01 -28.98 5.67
CA ASN A 301 -8.09 -30.02 6.18
C ASN A 301 -8.52 -30.67 7.50
N VAL A 302 -9.72 -30.35 7.99
CA VAL A 302 -10.30 -31.02 9.17
C VAL A 302 -11.11 -32.23 8.69
N PRO A 303 -10.66 -33.48 8.95
CA PRO A 303 -11.34 -34.66 8.40
C PRO A 303 -12.66 -34.95 9.14
N ASP A 304 -13.68 -35.39 8.41
CA ASP A 304 -14.94 -35.86 9.00
C ASP A 304 -14.67 -37.14 9.83
N PRO A 305 -15.20 -37.25 11.06
CA PRO A 305 -15.08 -38.47 11.87
C PRO A 305 -15.47 -39.77 11.13
N LYS A 306 -16.41 -39.71 10.19
CA LYS A 306 -16.80 -40.86 9.35
C LYS A 306 -15.68 -41.25 8.39
N ASP A 307 -15.07 -40.28 7.72
CA ASP A 307 -13.95 -40.51 6.80
C ASP A 307 -12.73 -41.10 7.53
N VAL A 308 -12.42 -40.62 8.74
CA VAL A 308 -11.33 -41.18 9.56
C VAL A 308 -11.59 -42.65 9.88
N ARG A 309 -12.83 -43.00 10.23
CA ARG A 309 -13.21 -44.37 10.57
C ARG A 309 -13.18 -45.29 9.35
N GLU A 310 -13.71 -44.84 8.21
CA GLU A 310 -13.90 -45.65 7.01
C GLU A 310 -12.62 -45.78 6.18
N LYS A 311 -11.89 -44.68 5.95
CA LYS A 311 -10.69 -44.66 5.08
C LYS A 311 -9.41 -44.98 5.83
N PHE A 312 -9.33 -44.62 7.12
CA PHE A 312 -8.09 -44.73 7.91
C PHE A 312 -8.20 -45.67 9.11
N SER A 313 -9.23 -46.53 9.15
CA SER A 313 -9.46 -47.48 10.25
C SER A 313 -9.52 -46.82 11.64
N GLY A 314 -9.98 -45.58 11.73
CA GLY A 314 -10.03 -44.81 12.97
C GLY A 314 -8.72 -44.12 13.37
N SER A 315 -7.67 -44.22 12.56
CA SER A 315 -6.39 -43.55 12.84
C SER A 315 -6.37 -42.11 12.34
N LEU A 316 -6.51 -41.17 13.27
CA LEU A 316 -6.40 -39.74 12.97
C LEU A 316 -4.99 -39.34 12.49
N VAL A 317 -3.94 -40.00 13.00
CA VAL A 317 -2.55 -39.71 12.59
C VAL A 317 -2.33 -40.02 11.12
N ALA A 318 -2.91 -41.12 10.63
CA ALA A 318 -2.84 -41.47 9.21
C ALA A 318 -3.57 -40.43 8.35
N ALA A 319 -4.78 -40.03 8.74
CA ALA A 319 -5.55 -38.99 8.05
C ALA A 319 -4.81 -37.64 8.00
N LEU A 320 -4.22 -37.22 9.11
CA LEU A 320 -3.46 -35.95 9.18
C LEU A 320 -2.15 -36.00 8.40
N SER A 321 -1.51 -37.17 8.29
CA SER A 321 -0.27 -37.31 7.52
C SER A 321 -0.48 -37.07 6.02
N GLU A 322 -1.67 -37.39 5.49
CA GLU A 322 -2.04 -37.11 4.10
C GLU A 322 -2.22 -35.60 3.83
N SER A 323 -2.66 -34.85 4.84
CA SER A 323 -2.77 -33.38 4.77
C SER A 323 -1.44 -32.64 4.98
N GLY A 324 -0.33 -33.33 5.25
CA GLY A 324 0.99 -32.75 5.52
C GLY A 324 1.46 -31.68 4.52
N PRO A 325 1.37 -31.91 3.19
CA PRO A 325 1.76 -30.92 2.18
C PRO A 325 0.95 -29.63 2.24
N HIS A 326 -0.33 -29.68 2.62
CA HIS A 326 -1.19 -28.50 2.77
C HIS A 326 -0.72 -27.61 3.92
N PHE A 327 -0.35 -28.22 5.06
CA PHE A 327 0.23 -27.47 6.18
C PHE A 327 1.55 -26.78 5.79
N LEU A 328 2.40 -27.46 5.01
CA LEU A 328 3.65 -26.86 4.52
C LEU A 328 3.38 -25.69 3.55
N ALA A 329 2.41 -25.84 2.65
CA ALA A 329 1.98 -24.77 1.76
C ALA A 329 1.44 -23.56 2.53
N TYR A 330 0.68 -23.79 3.61
CA TYR A 330 0.22 -22.74 4.51
C TYR A 330 1.40 -21.97 5.14
N PHE A 331 2.37 -22.67 5.73
CA PHE A 331 3.54 -22.00 6.33
C PHE A 331 4.34 -21.19 5.31
N GLY A 332 4.50 -21.70 4.07
CA GLY A 332 5.14 -20.96 2.99
C GLY A 332 4.39 -19.69 2.59
N SER A 333 3.06 -19.78 2.44
CA SER A 333 2.23 -18.62 2.10
C SER A 333 2.17 -17.60 3.24
N PHE A 334 2.03 -18.05 4.49
CA PHE A 334 2.09 -17.17 5.66
C PHE A 334 3.45 -16.44 5.75
N ALA A 335 4.55 -17.16 5.51
CA ALA A 335 5.88 -16.55 5.45
C ALA A 335 5.97 -15.50 4.33
N THR A 336 5.40 -15.77 3.16
CA THR A 336 5.37 -14.79 2.06
C THR A 336 4.61 -13.52 2.42
N VAL A 337 3.42 -13.64 3.00
CA VAL A 337 2.64 -12.49 3.48
C VAL A 337 3.41 -11.71 4.56
N GLY A 338 3.96 -12.41 5.55
CA GLY A 338 4.71 -11.80 6.65
C GLY A 338 5.99 -11.09 6.20
N LEU A 339 6.70 -11.63 5.22
CA LEU A 339 7.93 -11.01 4.70
C LEU A 339 7.63 -9.80 3.78
N LEU A 340 6.54 -9.83 3.01
CA LEU A 340 6.05 -8.66 2.28
C LEU A 340 5.62 -7.55 3.26
N TRP A 341 4.93 -7.89 4.34
CA TRP A 341 4.62 -6.96 5.42
C TRP A 341 5.89 -6.41 6.07
N PHE A 342 6.87 -7.26 6.38
CA PHE A 342 8.14 -6.83 6.97
C PHE A 342 8.92 -5.87 6.07
N ALA A 343 8.92 -6.10 4.76
CA ALA A 343 9.53 -5.22 3.78
C ALA A 343 8.83 -3.85 3.73
N HIS A 344 7.49 -3.85 3.74
CA HIS A 344 6.67 -2.64 3.82
C HIS A 344 6.90 -1.86 5.12
N HIS A 345 6.82 -2.53 6.28
CA HIS A 345 7.08 -1.95 7.59
C HIS A 345 8.49 -1.32 7.64
N SER A 346 9.51 -2.05 7.19
CA SER A 346 10.89 -1.56 7.10
C SER A 346 11.02 -0.32 6.23
N LEU A 347 10.28 -0.25 5.12
CA LEU A 347 10.24 0.91 4.23
C LEU A 347 9.62 2.11 4.93
N PHE A 348 8.42 1.95 5.49
CA PHE A 348 7.69 3.05 6.12
C PHE A 348 8.37 3.56 7.40
N LEU A 349 9.11 2.73 8.14
CA LEU A 349 9.98 3.19 9.23
C LEU A 349 10.99 4.27 8.77
N HIS A 350 11.53 4.15 7.56
CA HIS A 350 12.50 5.09 6.99
C HIS A 350 11.86 6.26 6.22
N VAL A 351 10.54 6.22 6.00
CA VAL A 351 9.77 7.30 5.39
C VAL A 351 9.43 8.36 6.44
N ARG A 352 9.81 9.61 6.16
CA ARG A 352 9.48 10.80 6.95
C ARG A 352 8.14 11.41 6.53
N LYS A 353 7.89 11.48 5.22
CA LYS A 353 6.68 12.06 4.64
C LYS A 353 6.16 11.16 3.51
N ALA A 354 4.91 10.70 3.64
CA ALA A 354 4.26 9.89 2.61
C ALA A 354 3.69 10.79 1.51
N THR A 355 4.32 10.80 0.33
CA THR A 355 3.86 11.61 -0.80
C THR A 355 2.65 10.96 -1.49
N GLN A 356 1.96 11.75 -2.31
CA GLN A 356 0.82 11.25 -3.10
C GLN A 356 1.15 10.08 -4.04
N PRO A 357 2.23 10.10 -4.85
CA PRO A 357 2.57 8.97 -5.70
C PRO A 357 2.90 7.72 -4.87
N MET A 358 3.56 7.88 -3.72
CA MET A 358 3.80 6.76 -2.79
C MET A 358 2.49 6.15 -2.30
N GLY A 359 1.48 6.97 -1.99
CA GLY A 359 0.15 6.49 -1.60
C GLY A 359 -0.58 5.72 -2.70
N LEU A 360 -0.47 6.15 -3.95
CA LEU A 360 -1.05 5.42 -5.10
C LEU A 360 -0.37 4.06 -5.28
N LEU A 361 0.97 4.04 -5.27
CA LEU A 361 1.74 2.80 -5.39
C LEU A 361 1.46 1.87 -4.20
N ASN A 362 1.26 2.40 -2.99
CA ASN A 362 0.84 1.62 -1.83
C ASN A 362 -0.53 0.97 -2.05
N THR A 363 -1.52 1.72 -2.53
CA THR A 363 -2.84 1.18 -2.86
C THR A 363 -2.75 0.04 -3.88
N LEU A 364 -1.95 0.22 -4.94
CA LEU A 364 -1.74 -0.83 -5.94
C LEU A 364 -1.05 -2.06 -5.34
N SER A 365 -0.01 -1.87 -4.53
CA SER A 365 0.65 -2.97 -3.80
C SER A 365 -0.35 -3.75 -2.95
N LEU A 366 -1.17 -3.06 -2.14
CA LEU A 366 -2.14 -3.70 -1.26
C LEU A 366 -3.27 -4.43 -2.04
N ALA A 367 -3.68 -3.91 -3.20
CA ALA A 367 -4.65 -4.59 -4.05
C ALA A 367 -4.11 -5.93 -4.61
N PHE A 368 -2.79 -6.04 -4.86
CA PHE A 368 -2.19 -7.32 -5.24
C PHE A 368 -1.89 -8.22 -4.04
N VAL A 369 -1.53 -7.64 -2.88
CA VAL A 369 -1.40 -8.38 -1.61
C VAL A 369 -2.71 -9.04 -1.22
N GLY A 370 -3.85 -8.34 -1.38
CA GLY A 370 -5.17 -8.91 -1.12
C GLY A 370 -5.54 -10.08 -2.04
N GLY A 371 -4.85 -10.25 -3.16
CA GLY A 371 -4.96 -11.42 -4.05
C GLY A 371 -4.09 -12.62 -3.66
N LEU A 372 -3.25 -12.53 -2.62
CA LEU A 372 -2.41 -13.65 -2.16
C LEU A 372 -3.19 -14.90 -1.69
N PRO A 373 -4.40 -14.80 -1.12
CA PRO A 373 -5.21 -15.99 -0.83
C PRO A 373 -5.51 -16.82 -2.08
N LEU A 374 -5.76 -16.16 -3.22
CA LEU A 374 -5.91 -16.84 -4.51
C LEU A 374 -4.61 -17.53 -4.93
N ALA A 375 -3.45 -16.86 -4.80
CA ALA A 375 -2.15 -17.46 -5.09
C ALA A 375 -1.86 -18.70 -4.21
N TYR A 376 -2.31 -18.68 -2.96
CA TYR A 376 -2.22 -19.82 -2.04
C TYR A 376 -3.13 -20.97 -2.46
N GLN A 377 -4.40 -20.73 -2.80
CA GLN A 377 -5.30 -21.79 -3.29
C GLN A 377 -4.75 -22.47 -4.54
N GLN A 378 -4.17 -21.70 -5.46
CA GLN A 378 -3.48 -22.28 -6.62
C GLN A 378 -2.29 -23.17 -6.20
N THR A 379 -1.63 -22.83 -5.10
CA THR A 379 -0.50 -23.59 -4.55
C THR A 379 -0.93 -24.83 -3.77
N SER A 380 -2.00 -24.77 -2.98
CA SER A 380 -2.54 -25.92 -2.26
C SER A 380 -3.22 -26.92 -3.22
N ALA A 381 -3.82 -26.43 -4.30
CA ALA A 381 -4.42 -27.27 -5.34
C ALA A 381 -3.40 -28.12 -6.13
N PHE A 382 -2.09 -27.82 -6.08
CA PHE A 382 -1.05 -28.71 -6.62
C PHE A 382 -1.14 -30.13 -6.04
N ALA A 383 -1.55 -30.26 -4.78
CA ALA A 383 -1.72 -31.57 -4.15
C ALA A 383 -2.88 -32.39 -4.76
N ARG A 384 -3.86 -31.74 -5.41
CA ARG A 384 -5.07 -32.39 -5.94
C ARG A 384 -5.00 -32.72 -7.44
N GLN A 385 -4.36 -31.87 -8.27
CA GLN A 385 -4.38 -32.00 -9.74
C GLN A 385 -3.04 -31.58 -10.39
N PRO A 386 -2.21 -32.53 -10.88
CA PRO A 386 -0.89 -32.26 -11.46
C PRO A 386 -0.88 -31.76 -12.92
N HIS A 387 -2.02 -31.75 -13.62
CA HIS A 387 -2.02 -31.57 -15.08
C HIS A 387 -1.86 -30.11 -15.55
N ASP A 388 -2.16 -29.12 -14.71
CA ASP A 388 -2.06 -27.67 -15.02
C ASP A 388 -1.15 -26.89 -14.03
N GLU A 389 -0.03 -27.51 -13.64
CA GLU A 389 0.87 -26.93 -12.64
C GLU A 389 1.51 -25.60 -13.07
N LEU A 390 1.83 -25.44 -14.36
CA LEU A 390 2.57 -24.26 -14.86
C LEU A 390 1.74 -22.97 -14.79
N GLU A 391 0.46 -23.03 -15.14
CA GLU A 391 -0.39 -21.84 -15.13
C GLU A 391 -0.61 -21.32 -13.71
N ARG A 392 -0.81 -22.24 -12.76
CA ARG A 392 -0.93 -21.95 -11.33
C ARG A 392 0.32 -21.30 -10.76
N VAL A 393 1.51 -21.81 -11.08
CA VAL A 393 2.80 -21.19 -10.69
C VAL A 393 2.92 -19.79 -11.29
N ARG A 394 2.58 -19.60 -12.56
CA ARG A 394 2.65 -18.29 -13.25
C ARG A 394 1.75 -17.25 -12.59
N VAL A 395 0.51 -17.61 -12.28
CA VAL A 395 -0.45 -16.72 -11.58
C VAL A 395 0.09 -16.35 -10.20
N SER A 396 0.55 -17.32 -9.42
CA SER A 396 1.13 -17.07 -8.09
C SER A 396 2.35 -16.14 -8.15
N CYS A 397 3.28 -16.40 -9.08
CA CYS A 397 4.45 -15.56 -9.30
C CYS A 397 4.08 -14.13 -9.75
N ALA A 398 3.07 -13.98 -10.61
CA ALA A 398 2.61 -12.67 -11.07
C ALA A 398 2.00 -11.85 -9.93
N ILE A 399 1.18 -12.46 -9.07
CA ILE A 399 0.59 -11.78 -7.90
C ILE A 399 1.70 -11.31 -6.95
N ILE A 400 2.65 -12.19 -6.61
CA ILE A 400 3.79 -11.85 -5.72
C ILE A 400 4.68 -10.77 -6.35
N PHE A 401 4.92 -10.83 -7.66
CA PHE A 401 5.69 -9.83 -8.39
C PHE A 401 5.01 -8.45 -8.31
N PHE A 402 3.73 -8.35 -8.66
CA PHE A 402 3.01 -7.08 -8.62
C PHE A 402 2.86 -6.54 -7.19
N ALA A 403 2.60 -7.40 -6.21
CA ALA A 403 2.54 -7.01 -4.80
C ALA A 403 3.86 -6.35 -4.33
N SER A 404 5.00 -6.89 -4.75
CA SER A 404 6.33 -6.46 -4.31
C SER A 404 6.96 -5.34 -5.15
N ILE A 405 6.78 -5.34 -6.48
CA ILE A 405 7.36 -4.32 -7.37
C ILE A 405 6.81 -2.93 -7.08
N PHE A 406 5.54 -2.81 -6.67
CA PHE A 406 4.96 -1.54 -6.27
C PHE A 406 5.59 -1.01 -4.97
N GLN A 407 5.99 -1.87 -4.01
CA GLN A 407 6.75 -1.43 -2.83
C GLN A 407 8.15 -0.95 -3.22
N PHE A 408 8.81 -1.65 -4.14
CA PHE A 408 10.08 -1.19 -4.70
C PHE A 408 9.92 0.17 -5.42
N ALA A 409 8.82 0.38 -6.14
CA ALA A 409 8.48 1.65 -6.77
C ALA A 409 8.22 2.78 -5.76
N ILE A 410 7.65 2.48 -4.58
CA ILE A 410 7.51 3.47 -3.48
C ILE A 410 8.90 3.92 -3.03
N TRP A 411 9.83 2.98 -2.82
CA TRP A 411 11.19 3.30 -2.40
C TRP A 411 11.96 4.13 -3.45
N THR A 412 11.88 3.74 -4.74
CA THR A 412 12.52 4.55 -5.80
C THR A 412 11.90 5.94 -5.90
N THR A 413 10.58 6.06 -5.72
CA THR A 413 9.89 7.37 -5.69
C THR A 413 10.35 8.23 -4.51
N ALA A 414 10.55 7.63 -3.33
CA ALA A 414 11.07 8.32 -2.15
C ALA A 414 12.53 8.78 -2.36
N LEU A 415 13.36 7.98 -3.04
CA LEU A 415 14.74 8.38 -3.35
C LEU A 415 14.86 9.60 -4.27
N LEU A 416 13.89 9.83 -5.16
CA LEU A 416 13.90 11.01 -6.04
C LEU A 416 13.78 12.32 -5.26
N GLN A 417 13.23 12.28 -4.05
CA GLN A 417 13.06 13.40 -3.15
C GLN A 417 13.61 13.04 -1.76
N GLU A 418 14.83 12.51 -1.72
CA GLU A 418 15.45 11.94 -0.50
C GLU A 418 15.63 12.97 0.63
N GLY A 419 15.70 14.26 0.30
CA GLY A 419 15.82 15.36 1.26
C GLY A 419 14.60 15.47 2.18
N GLU A 420 13.39 15.31 1.63
CA GLU A 420 12.13 15.53 2.33
C GLU A 420 11.44 14.24 2.78
N THR A 421 11.55 13.17 1.98
CA THR A 421 10.72 11.97 2.15
C THR A 421 11.41 10.86 2.94
N LEU A 422 12.74 10.82 2.98
CA LEU A 422 13.52 9.75 3.60
C LEU A 422 14.37 10.23 4.79
N GLN A 423 14.56 9.33 5.75
CA GLN A 423 15.54 9.51 6.83
C GLN A 423 16.98 9.47 6.28
N PRO A 424 17.93 10.20 6.90
CA PRO A 424 19.33 10.25 6.43
C PRO A 424 20.01 8.88 6.27
N SER A 425 19.63 7.88 7.08
CA SER A 425 20.20 6.53 7.04
C SER A 425 19.89 5.75 5.75
N ALA A 426 18.79 6.06 5.07
CA ALA A 426 18.30 5.35 3.89
C ALA A 426 18.55 6.07 2.56
N ARG A 427 19.15 7.28 2.60
CA ARG A 427 19.52 8.09 1.43
C ARG A 427 20.61 7.45 0.60
N PHE A 428 20.89 7.97 -0.60
CA PHE A 428 22.02 7.49 -1.41
C PHE A 428 23.33 7.57 -0.61
N GLY A 429 24.08 6.47 -0.58
CA GLY A 429 25.31 6.34 0.22
C GLY A 429 25.09 6.16 1.73
N GLY A 430 23.84 6.13 2.20
CA GLY A 430 23.48 5.85 3.59
C GLY A 430 23.81 4.42 4.01
N GLN A 431 23.98 4.21 5.32
CA GLN A 431 24.33 2.89 5.89
C GLN A 431 23.28 1.81 5.58
N GLU A 432 22.00 2.18 5.55
CA GLU A 432 20.88 1.25 5.36
C GLU A 432 20.38 1.20 3.90
N HIS A 433 20.92 2.02 3.00
CA HIS A 433 20.48 2.10 1.60
C HIS A 433 20.59 0.76 0.87
N ALA A 434 21.76 0.12 0.91
CA ALA A 434 21.99 -1.16 0.26
C ALA A 434 21.13 -2.28 0.85
N PHE A 435 20.89 -2.26 2.16
CA PHE A 435 20.02 -3.24 2.83
C PHE A 435 18.55 -3.04 2.44
N MET A 436 18.08 -1.79 2.36
CA MET A 436 16.71 -1.48 1.91
C MET A 436 16.48 -1.86 0.46
N PHE A 437 17.44 -1.55 -0.43
CA PHE A 437 17.40 -2.01 -1.82
C PHE A 437 17.28 -3.53 -1.91
N ALA A 438 18.18 -4.26 -1.24
CA ALA A 438 18.18 -5.72 -1.27
C ALA A 438 16.89 -6.31 -0.70
N LYS A 439 16.37 -5.75 0.40
CA LYS A 439 15.12 -6.18 1.04
C LYS A 439 13.92 -6.06 0.10
N LEU A 440 13.78 -4.92 -0.58
CA LEU A 440 12.65 -4.64 -1.47
C LEU A 440 12.80 -5.28 -2.85
N ALA A 441 14.02 -5.55 -3.30
CA ALA A 441 14.29 -6.20 -4.59
C ALA A 441 14.22 -7.74 -4.53
N LEU A 442 14.30 -8.34 -3.33
CA LEU A 442 14.40 -9.79 -3.17
C LEU A 442 13.17 -10.54 -3.76
N TYR A 443 11.96 -10.17 -3.34
CA TYR A 443 10.74 -10.79 -3.88
C TYR A 443 10.52 -10.54 -5.38
N PRO A 444 10.59 -9.29 -5.89
CA PRO A 444 10.41 -9.03 -7.32
C PRO A 444 11.39 -9.82 -8.19
N CYS A 445 12.66 -9.91 -7.78
CA CYS A 445 13.65 -10.69 -8.51
C CYS A 445 13.37 -12.19 -8.42
N ALA A 446 13.06 -12.72 -7.23
CA ALA A 446 12.79 -14.13 -7.03
C ALA A 446 11.53 -14.61 -7.80
N SER A 447 10.44 -13.84 -7.74
CA SER A 447 9.21 -14.15 -8.46
C SER A 447 9.37 -14.01 -9.98
N LEU A 448 10.12 -13.02 -10.45
CA LEU A 448 10.41 -12.86 -11.88
C LEU A 448 11.31 -13.99 -12.41
N LEU A 449 12.30 -14.42 -11.63
CA LEU A 449 13.16 -15.56 -11.98
C LEU A 449 12.35 -16.87 -12.01
N ALA A 450 11.48 -17.10 -11.02
CA ALA A 450 10.59 -18.25 -11.01
C ALA A 450 9.65 -18.22 -12.23
N PHE A 451 9.05 -17.06 -12.54
CA PHE A 451 8.22 -16.91 -13.74
C PHE A 451 9.00 -17.17 -15.03
N ALA A 452 10.19 -16.58 -15.20
CA ALA A 452 11.04 -16.80 -16.36
C ALA A 452 11.47 -18.27 -16.50
N SER A 453 11.72 -18.94 -15.38
CA SER A 453 12.00 -20.37 -15.36
C SER A 453 10.83 -21.20 -15.88
N THR A 454 9.58 -20.78 -15.67
CA THR A 454 8.39 -21.46 -16.24
C THR A 454 8.27 -21.31 -17.75
N CYS A 455 8.92 -20.29 -18.33
CA CYS A 455 8.95 -20.06 -19.78
C CYS A 455 10.09 -20.83 -20.45
N ILE A 456 11.21 -21.05 -19.73
CA ILE A 456 12.43 -21.64 -20.29
C ILE A 456 12.56 -23.13 -19.91
N LEU A 457 12.35 -23.48 -18.63
CA LEU A 457 12.50 -24.81 -18.05
C LEU A 457 11.14 -25.34 -17.57
N THR A 458 10.30 -25.77 -18.50
CA THR A 458 8.93 -26.27 -18.19
C THR A 458 8.95 -27.41 -17.16
N ARG A 459 9.93 -28.33 -17.25
CA ARG A 459 10.05 -29.53 -16.42
C ARG A 459 10.41 -29.28 -14.95
N PHE A 460 11.11 -28.18 -14.63
CA PHE A 460 11.61 -27.90 -13.26
C PHE A 460 10.93 -26.70 -12.61
N SER A 461 9.94 -26.11 -13.28
CA SER A 461 9.28 -24.87 -12.85
C SER A 461 8.67 -24.94 -11.44
N THR A 462 7.98 -26.03 -11.12
CA THR A 462 7.38 -26.26 -9.78
C THR A 462 8.42 -26.41 -8.69
N ALA A 463 9.47 -27.20 -8.93
CA ALA A 463 10.58 -27.36 -8.00
C ALA A 463 11.29 -26.02 -7.74
N ILE A 464 11.48 -25.20 -8.77
CA ILE A 464 12.06 -23.85 -8.64
C ILE A 464 11.15 -22.94 -7.81
N PHE A 465 9.83 -23.02 -8.00
CA PHE A 465 8.86 -22.25 -7.21
C PHE A 465 8.87 -22.64 -5.73
N HIS A 466 8.82 -23.94 -5.40
CA HIS A 466 8.92 -24.40 -4.01
C HIS A 466 10.26 -24.06 -3.37
N LEU A 467 11.36 -24.20 -4.14
CA LEU A 467 12.69 -23.78 -3.67
C LEU A 467 12.72 -22.27 -3.39
N MET A 468 12.07 -21.46 -4.23
CA MET A 468 11.97 -20.01 -4.02
C MET A 468 11.20 -19.68 -2.73
N GLN A 469 10.05 -20.34 -2.50
CA GLN A 469 9.25 -20.16 -1.28
C GLN A 469 10.04 -20.48 0.00
N ILE A 470 10.94 -21.47 -0.05
CA ILE A 470 11.79 -21.84 1.09
C ILE A 470 13.01 -20.92 1.19
N ALA A 471 13.69 -20.63 0.08
CA ALA A 471 14.96 -19.90 0.06
C ALA A 471 14.80 -18.42 0.42
N VAL A 472 13.69 -17.77 0.01
CA VAL A 472 13.48 -16.34 0.26
C VAL A 472 13.44 -16.01 1.77
N PRO A 473 12.69 -16.73 2.62
CA PRO A 473 12.76 -16.55 4.08
C PRO A 473 14.18 -16.63 4.65
N PHE A 474 14.97 -17.63 4.25
CA PHE A 474 16.36 -17.74 4.68
C PHE A 474 17.22 -16.57 4.17
N ALA A 475 17.00 -16.12 2.94
CA ALA A 475 17.68 -14.95 2.38
C ALA A 475 17.31 -13.66 3.14
N PHE A 476 16.08 -13.50 3.63
CA PHE A 476 15.68 -12.39 4.50
C PHE A 476 16.38 -12.43 5.87
N LEU A 477 16.47 -13.61 6.50
CA LEU A 477 17.17 -13.79 7.77
C LEU A 477 18.67 -13.48 7.65
N LEU A 478 19.30 -13.93 6.57
CA LEU A 478 20.72 -13.76 6.30
C LEU A 478 21.04 -12.48 5.50
N LEU A 479 20.04 -11.62 5.24
CA LEU A 479 20.15 -10.48 4.33
C LEU A 479 21.35 -9.58 4.64
N ARG A 480 21.57 -9.27 5.93
CA ARG A 480 22.68 -8.41 6.36
C ARG A 480 24.05 -9.03 6.05
N LEU A 481 24.20 -10.34 6.25
CA LEU A 481 25.44 -11.06 5.97
C LEU A 481 25.68 -11.13 4.45
N LEU A 482 24.65 -11.53 3.70
CA LEU A 482 24.71 -11.68 2.24
C LEU A 482 25.08 -10.36 1.54
N VAL A 483 24.44 -9.25 1.93
CA VAL A 483 24.72 -7.93 1.34
C VAL A 483 26.13 -7.45 1.69
N ARG A 484 26.60 -7.64 2.92
CA ARG A 484 27.97 -7.27 3.32
C ARG A 484 29.01 -8.07 2.55
N LEU A 485 28.82 -9.38 2.42
CA LEU A 485 29.70 -10.26 1.67
C LEU A 485 29.72 -9.87 0.18
N ALA A 486 28.55 -9.67 -0.43
CA ALA A 486 28.45 -9.26 -1.83
C ALA A 486 29.14 -7.91 -2.10
N LEU A 487 28.93 -6.92 -1.23
CA LEU A 487 29.60 -5.62 -1.33
C LEU A 487 31.12 -5.75 -1.13
N ALA A 488 31.59 -6.61 -0.23
CA ALA A 488 33.02 -6.86 -0.04
C ALA A 488 33.65 -7.52 -1.28
N ILE A 489 32.99 -8.51 -1.87
CA ILE A 489 33.42 -9.18 -3.11
C ILE A 489 33.47 -8.17 -4.27
N LEU A 490 32.42 -7.36 -4.46
CA LEU A 490 32.37 -6.34 -5.51
C LEU A 490 33.45 -5.26 -5.34
N ARG A 491 33.81 -4.90 -4.11
CA ARG A 491 34.92 -3.96 -3.84
C ARG A 491 36.30 -4.60 -4.04
N ALA A 492 36.42 -5.92 -3.88
CA ALA A 492 37.67 -6.66 -4.05
C ALA A 492 37.99 -6.96 -5.52
N LEU A 493 36.98 -7.19 -6.37
CA LEU A 493 37.16 -7.54 -7.79
C LEU A 493 38.04 -6.52 -8.58
N PRO A 494 37.81 -5.20 -8.48
CA PRO A 494 38.62 -4.20 -9.17
C PRO A 494 40.06 -4.13 -8.66
N ARG A 495 40.30 -4.47 -7.39
CA ARG A 495 41.64 -4.46 -6.77
C ARG A 495 42.51 -5.64 -7.23
N LEU A 496 41.90 -6.74 -7.67
CA LEU A 496 42.60 -7.87 -8.28
C LEU A 496 42.94 -7.63 -9.76
N ALA A 497 42.11 -6.89 -10.49
CA ALA A 497 42.33 -6.57 -11.90
C ALA A 497 43.44 -5.52 -12.14
N LEU A 498 43.81 -4.74 -11.12
CA LEU A 498 44.77 -3.63 -11.17
C LEU A 498 46.07 -3.90 -10.40
N ARG A 499 46.55 -5.15 -10.33
CA ARG A 499 47.95 -5.40 -9.90
C ARG A 499 48.90 -4.97 -11.04
N PRO A 500 49.79 -3.97 -10.84
CA PRO A 500 50.85 -3.70 -11.79
C PRO A 500 51.79 -4.91 -11.83
N ALA A 501 52.16 -5.36 -13.03
CA ALA A 501 53.15 -6.42 -13.19
C ALA A 501 54.47 -6.00 -12.52
N PRO A 502 55.23 -6.94 -11.89
CA PRO A 502 56.52 -6.63 -11.33
C PRO A 502 57.48 -6.19 -12.44
N THR A 503 57.93 -4.94 -12.36
CA THR A 503 58.94 -4.36 -13.26
C THR A 503 60.22 -5.20 -13.20
N ARG A 504 60.57 -5.85 -14.32
CA ARG A 504 61.89 -6.46 -14.52
C ARG A 504 62.97 -5.36 -14.48
N PRO A 505 64.13 -5.57 -13.83
CA PRO A 505 65.23 -4.61 -13.90
C PRO A 505 65.80 -4.59 -15.32
N ALA A 506 65.89 -3.40 -15.91
CA ALA A 506 66.45 -3.19 -17.25
C ALA A 506 67.99 -3.35 -17.23
N PRO A 507 68.59 -4.02 -18.23
CA PRO A 507 70.03 -4.08 -18.37
C PRO A 507 70.57 -2.76 -18.96
N GLY A 508 71.73 -2.35 -18.48
CA GLY A 508 72.35 -1.06 -18.78
C GLY A 508 72.62 -0.79 -20.26
N GLY A 509 72.53 0.49 -20.61
CA GLY A 509 72.92 1.10 -21.89
C GLY A 509 72.85 2.64 -21.74
N PRO A 510 73.69 3.39 -22.46
CA PRO A 510 74.60 4.36 -21.84
C PRO A 510 74.06 5.78 -21.66
N ARG A 511 74.76 6.51 -20.79
CA ARG A 511 74.65 7.96 -20.54
C ARG A 511 74.77 8.75 -21.84
N ASP A 512 73.84 9.67 -22.04
CA ASP A 512 74.12 10.92 -22.74
C ASP A 512 73.46 12.08 -21.99
N ASP A 513 74.30 13.01 -21.59
CA ASP A 513 73.98 14.28 -20.98
C ASP A 513 73.24 15.17 -21.99
N THR A 514 72.23 15.93 -21.56
CA THR A 514 72.12 17.38 -21.86
C THR A 514 70.85 18.03 -21.27
N CYS A 515 71.09 19.11 -20.53
CA CYS A 515 70.27 20.32 -20.34
C CYS A 515 68.89 20.25 -19.66
N SER A 516 68.89 20.66 -18.39
CA SER A 516 67.90 21.61 -17.80
C SER A 516 67.96 22.99 -18.54
N PRO A 517 67.07 24.00 -18.35
CA PRO A 517 66.32 24.30 -17.12
C PRO A 517 64.98 25.10 -17.22
N LEU A 518 64.43 25.50 -16.04
CA LEU A 518 63.49 26.61 -15.72
C LEU A 518 61.97 26.38 -15.99
N LEU A 519 61.10 26.19 -14.98
CA LEU A 519 60.42 27.16 -14.05
C LEU A 519 59.39 28.12 -14.71
N PRO A 520 58.36 28.66 -14.01
CA PRO A 520 57.25 28.02 -13.26
C PRO A 520 55.86 28.64 -13.60
N ALA A 521 54.80 28.13 -12.95
CA ALA A 521 53.39 28.53 -13.10
C ALA A 521 53.02 29.90 -12.49
N PRO A 522 51.95 30.56 -12.96
CA PRO A 522 51.25 31.62 -12.22
C PRO A 522 49.97 31.12 -11.52
N CYS A 523 49.59 31.89 -10.49
CA CYS A 523 48.62 31.64 -9.42
C CYS A 523 47.17 31.35 -9.83
#